data_AF-A0A2N3APW4-F1
#
_entry.id   AF-A0A2N3APW4-F1
#
_cell.length_a   1.000
_cell.length_b   1.000
_cell.length_c   1.000
_cell.angle_alpha   90.00
_cell.angle_beta   90.00
_cell.angle_gamma   90.00
#
_symmetry.space_group_name_H-M   'P 1'
#
loop_
_entity.id
_entity.type
_entity.pdbx_description
1 polymer ?
#
loop_
_entity_poly.entity_id
_entity_poly.type
_entity_poly.pdbx_seq_one_letter_code
_entity_poly.pdbx_strand_id
1 'polypeptide(L)' 'TYEFYCERADEAAALADRATLDNVRERELRSEKTWRGLAEQARKTAEERVKADTVRAERRAAEAADAAEAAEAVYSDN' A
#
# COMPACT_ATOMS: atom_id res chain seq x y z
N THR A 1 -7.02 7.71 -0.59
CA THR A 1 -6.60 6.37 -1.07
C THR A 1 -5.75 6.55 -2.31
N TYR A 2 -5.15 5.49 -2.86
CA TYR A 2 -4.34 5.57 -4.10
C TYR A 2 -5.07 6.29 -5.23
N GLU A 3 -6.30 5.86 -5.53
CA GLU A 3 -7.14 6.40 -6.61
C GLU A 3 -7.40 7.90 -6.44
N PHE A 4 -7.78 8.34 -5.23
CA PHE A 4 -7.96 9.76 -4.93
C PHE A 4 -6.71 10.60 -5.23
N TYR A 5 -5.52 10.10 -4.88
CA TYR A 5 -4.27 10.83 -5.18
C TYR A 5 -3.93 10.81 -6.67
N CYS A 6 -4.29 9.74 -7.40
CA CYS A 6 -4.16 9.71 -8.86
C CYS A 6 -5.09 10.72 -9.53
N GLU A 7 -6.37 10.80 -9.12
CA GLU A 7 -7.32 11.78 -9.63
C GLU A 7 -6.80 13.22 -9.44
N ARG A 8 -6.28 13.54 -8.25
CA ARG A 8 -5.68 14.86 -7.97
C ARG A 8 -4.43 15.14 -8.81
N ALA A 9 -3.61 14.12 -9.07
CA ALA A 9 -2.47 14.27 -9.96
C ALA A 9 -2.92 14.56 -11.40
N ASP A 10 -3.91 13.83 -11.89
CA ASP A 10 -4.45 14.00 -13.25
C ASP A 10 -5.13 15.36 -13.41
N GLU A 11 -5.87 15.84 -12.40
CA GLU A 11 -6.43 17.20 -12.35
C GLU A 11 -5.33 18.27 -12.47
N ALA A 12 -4.25 18.14 -11.69
CA ALA A 12 -3.13 19.08 -11.72
C ALA A 12 -2.40 19.06 -13.07
N ALA A 13 -2.15 17.89 -13.65
CA ALA A 13 -1.58 17.75 -14.99
C ALA A 13 -2.45 18.47 -16.04
N ALA A 14 -3.76 18.24 -16.02
CA ALA A 14 -4.69 18.88 -16.94
C ALA A 14 -4.78 20.41 -16.75
N LEU A 15 -4.52 20.92 -15.54
CA LEU A 15 -4.42 22.36 -15.28
C LEU A 15 -3.08 22.93 -15.78
N ALA A 16 -1.97 22.20 -15.63
CA ALA A 16 -0.67 22.57 -16.19
C ALA A 16 -0.72 22.69 -17.71
N ASP A 17 -1.38 21.75 -18.39
CA ASP A 17 -1.54 21.74 -19.85
C ASP A 17 -2.33 22.96 -20.36
N ARG A 18 -3.33 23.40 -19.57
CA ARG A 18 -4.17 24.57 -19.90
C ARG A 18 -3.57 25.90 -19.45
N ALA A 19 -2.48 25.89 -18.70
CA ALA A 19 -1.86 27.09 -18.17
C ALA A 19 -1.24 27.94 -19.30
N THR A 20 -1.62 29.20 -19.34
CA THR A 20 -1.10 30.20 -20.30
C THR A 20 0.12 30.95 -19.76
N LEU A 21 0.35 30.89 -18.45
CA LEU A 21 1.52 31.47 -17.78
C LEU A 21 2.43 30.36 -17.28
N ASP A 22 3.73 30.50 -17.52
CA ASP A 22 4.71 29.47 -17.14
C ASP A 22 4.77 29.26 -15.62
N ASN A 23 4.64 30.33 -14.83
CA ASN A 23 4.61 30.21 -13.36
C ASN A 23 3.41 29.40 -12.83
N VAL A 24 2.27 29.44 -13.55
CA VAL A 24 1.10 28.63 -13.23
C VAL A 24 1.35 27.19 -13.65
N ARG A 25 1.89 26.96 -14.86
CA ARG A 25 2.26 25.61 -15.32
C ARG A 25 3.21 24.93 -14.33
N GLU A 26 4.28 25.62 -13.93
CA GLU A 26 5.26 25.10 -12.97
C GLU A 26 4.66 24.82 -11.58
N ARG A 27 3.69 25.64 -11.14
CA ARG A 27 2.97 25.35 -9.89
C ARG A 27 2.18 24.06 -10.00
N GLU A 28 1.42 23.89 -11.08
CA GLU A 28 0.59 22.71 -11.29
C GLU A 28 1.42 21.43 -11.47
N LEU A 29 2.54 21.50 -12.21
CA LEU A 29 3.47 20.37 -12.31
C LEU A 29 4.07 19.96 -10.97
N ARG A 30 4.33 20.91 -10.06
CA ARG A 30 4.76 20.58 -8.69
C ARG A 30 3.65 19.92 -7.89
N SER A 31 2.41 20.41 -8.00
CA SER A 31 1.24 19.78 -7.40
C SER A 31 1.06 18.35 -7.90
N GLU A 32 1.11 18.12 -9.21
CA GLU A 32 1.06 16.79 -9.82
C GLU A 32 2.12 15.89 -9.21
N LYS A 33 3.38 16.32 -9.18
CA LYS A 33 4.49 15.53 -8.62
C LYS A 33 4.24 15.14 -7.17
N THR A 34 3.72 16.05 -6.35
CA THR A 34 3.35 15.77 -4.96
C THR A 34 2.25 14.72 -4.89
N TRP A 35 1.18 14.87 -5.68
CA TRP A 35 0.08 13.92 -5.70
C TRP A 35 0.50 12.53 -6.18
N ARG A 36 1.33 12.43 -7.21
CA ARG A 36 1.92 11.17 -7.67
C ARG A 36 2.76 10.51 -6.57
N GLY A 37 3.55 11.30 -5.84
CA GLY A 37 4.33 10.79 -4.69
C GLY A 37 3.45 10.19 -3.59
N LEU A 38 2.34 10.86 -3.26
CA LEU A 38 1.37 10.37 -2.28
C LEU A 38 0.63 9.11 -2.76
N ALA A 39 0.28 9.05 -4.05
CA ALA A 39 -0.30 7.85 -4.65
C ALA A 39 0.66 6.66 -4.51
N GLU A 40 1.92 6.84 -4.92
CA GLU A 40 2.94 5.79 -4.83
C GLU A 40 3.13 5.29 -3.38
N GLN A 41 3.18 6.21 -2.42
CA GLN A 41 3.28 5.85 -1.01
C GLN A 41 2.05 5.06 -0.55
N ALA A 42 0.84 5.50 -0.91
CA ALA A 42 -0.39 4.79 -0.55
C ALA A 42 -0.43 3.37 -1.14
N ARG A 43 0.04 3.20 -2.38
CA ARG A 43 0.16 1.88 -3.03
C ARG A 43 1.14 0.99 -2.27
N LYS A 44 2.35 1.48 -2.00
CA LYS A 44 3.38 0.72 -1.25
C LYS A 44 2.88 0.27 0.12
N THR A 45 2.24 1.18 0.87
CA THR A 45 1.67 0.84 2.18
C THR A 45 0.58 -0.24 2.07
N ALA A 46 -0.26 -0.21 1.02
CA ALA A 46 -1.25 -1.26 0.81
C ALA A 46 -0.59 -2.62 0.51
N GLU A 47 0.43 -2.65 -0.35
CA GLU A 47 1.18 -3.87 -0.66
C GLU A 47 1.92 -4.43 0.56
N GLU A 48 2.54 -3.58 1.37
CA GLU A 48 3.23 -3.97 2.61
C GLU A 48 2.26 -4.55 3.64
N ARG A 49 1.03 -4.02 3.72
CA ARG A 49 -0.01 -4.57 4.60
C ARG A 49 -0.39 -5.98 4.19
N VAL A 50 -0.64 -6.20 2.89
CA VAL A 50 -0.95 -7.54 2.36
C VAL A 50 0.18 -8.51 2.69
N LYS A 51 1.44 -8.14 2.43
CA LYS A 51 2.61 -8.97 2.75
C LYS A 51 2.72 -9.26 4.26
N ALA A 52 2.47 -8.27 5.10
CA ALA A 52 2.50 -8.46 6.55
C ALA A 52 1.38 -9.39 7.03
N ASP A 53 0.19 -9.30 6.43
CA ASP A 53 -0.94 -10.18 6.75
C ASP A 53 -0.69 -11.62 6.32
N THR A 54 -0.10 -11.85 5.15
CA THR A 54 0.27 -13.21 4.70
C THR A 54 1.29 -13.83 5.64
N VAL A 55 2.38 -13.12 5.97
CA VAL A 55 3.41 -13.60 6.90
C VAL A 55 2.82 -13.89 8.28
N ARG A 56 1.93 -13.02 8.78
CA ARG A 56 1.24 -13.27 10.07
C ARG A 56 0.29 -14.46 10.02
N ALA A 57 -0.35 -14.73 8.88
CA ALA A 57 -1.23 -15.89 8.72
C ALA A 57 -0.42 -17.19 8.65
N GLU A 58 0.67 -17.20 7.88
CA GLU A 58 1.60 -18.33 7.78
C GLU A 58 2.20 -18.68 9.15
N ARG A 59 2.67 -17.69 9.90
CA ARG A 59 3.21 -17.91 11.24
C ARG A 59 2.17 -18.52 12.19
N ARG A 60 0.93 -18.00 12.18
CA ARG A 60 -0.16 -18.55 13.01
C ARG A 60 -0.54 -19.97 12.60
N ALA A 61 -0.48 -20.30 11.31
CA ALA A 61 -0.74 -21.64 10.83
C ALA A 61 0.35 -22.64 11.26
N ALA A 62 1.62 -22.23 11.18
CA ALA A 62 2.75 -23.02 11.69
C ALA A 62 2.65 -23.24 13.21
N GLU A 63 2.46 -22.16 13.98
CA GLU A 63 2.28 -22.23 15.43
C GLU A 63 1.10 -23.15 15.84
N ALA A 64 0.00 -23.15 15.07
CA ALA A 64 -1.14 -24.03 15.31
C ALA A 64 -0.85 -25.49 14.96
N ALA A 65 -0.09 -25.76 13.90
CA ALA A 65 0.33 -27.11 13.52
C ALA A 65 1.28 -27.70 14.58
N ASP A 66 2.28 -26.93 15.01
CA ASP A 66 3.22 -27.33 16.06
C ASP A 66 2.48 -27.61 17.38
N ALA A 67 1.50 -26.77 17.74
CA ALA A 67 0.68 -26.98 18.93
C ALA A 67 -0.22 -28.21 18.83
N ALA A 68 -0.76 -28.52 17.64
CA ALA A 68 -1.55 -29.72 17.41
C ALA A 68 -0.69 -30.99 17.49
N GLU A 69 0.51 -30.99 16.89
CA GLU A 69 1.46 -32.09 16.99
C GLU A 69 1.90 -32.33 18.44
N ALA A 70 2.20 -31.26 19.18
CA ALA A 70 2.54 -31.35 20.59
C ALA A 70 1.38 -31.92 21.43
N ALA A 71 0.13 -31.52 21.14
CA ALA A 71 -1.04 -32.05 21.83
C ALA A 71 -1.30 -33.54 21.52
N GLU A 72 -1.11 -33.96 20.26
CA GLU A 72 -1.23 -35.35 19.84
C GLU A 72 -0.16 -36.24 20.49
N ALA A 73 1.08 -35.77 20.55
CA ALA A 73 2.17 -36.49 21.22
C ALA A 73 1.91 -36.71 22.71
N VAL A 74 1.38 -35.69 23.42
CA VAL A 74 1.02 -35.81 24.84
C VAL A 74 -0.13 -36.80 25.06
N TYR A 75 -1.10 -36.85 24.14
CA TYR A 75 -2.23 -37.79 24.24
C TYR A 75 -1.81 -39.24 23.94
N SER A 76 -0.85 -39.45 23.03
CA SER A 76 -0.38 -40.79 22.66
C SER A 76 0.52 -41.46 23.72
N ASP A 77 1.11 -40.70 24.63
CA ASP A 77 2.06 -41.20 25.65
C ASP A 77 1.39 -41.58 26.99
N ASN A 78 0.04 -41.52 27.07
CA ASN A 78 -0.76 -41.78 28.27
C ASN A 78 -1.82 -42.86 28.04
#